data_AF-A0A142XK53-F1
#
_entry.id   AF-A0A142XK53-F1
#
_cell.length_a   1.000
_cell.length_b   1.000
_cell.length_c   1.000
_cell.angle_alpha   90.00
_cell.angle_beta   90.00
_cell.angle_gamma   90.00
#
_symmetry.space_group_name_H-M   'P 1'
#
loop_
_entity.id
_entity.type
_entity.pdbx_description
1 polymer ?
#
loop_
_entity_poly.entity_id
_entity_poly.type
_entity_poly.pdbx_seq_one_letter_code
_entity_poly.pdbx_strand_id
1 'polypeptide(L)'
;MFTIEDKSFLRTILANPSDLTAWLVYADWLDEHDNPLHAEFLRLEVRRGQLRNAQFEWYTVEARLRELRAELDPNWVAVFDRPEIENCENLFLFRCPKQWEKLKPVDTPAVRYCSSCRKNVYFCHTLPEAQEHARLEHCVAIQLDVPRYPGDLAPGAQEEPVLIRMGIMIRTPEPEPAPRRPWWKFW
;
A
#
# COMPACT_ATOMS: atom_id res chain seq x y z
N MET A 1 -23.43 -4.78 4.03
CA MET A 1 -23.37 -5.69 2.86
C MET A 1 -23.54 -4.82 1.62
N PHE A 2 -22.53 -4.75 0.76
CA PHE A 2 -22.52 -3.84 -0.39
C PHE A 2 -23.61 -4.15 -1.42
N THR A 3 -24.34 -3.12 -1.88
CA THR A 3 -25.51 -3.25 -2.77
C THR A 3 -25.11 -3.49 -4.23
N ILE A 4 -26.10 -3.68 -5.12
CA ILE A 4 -25.85 -3.78 -6.57
C ILE A 4 -25.35 -2.45 -7.14
N GLU A 5 -25.85 -1.34 -6.61
CA GLU A 5 -25.45 0.03 -7.00
C GLU A 5 -24.01 0.33 -6.58
N ASP A 6 -23.61 -0.07 -5.37
CA ASP A 6 -22.24 0.01 -4.89
C ASP A 6 -21.25 -0.67 -5.86
N LYS A 7 -21.56 -1.89 -6.28
CA LYS A 7 -20.77 -2.65 -7.27
C LYS A 7 -20.65 -1.94 -8.62
N SER A 8 -21.59 -1.06 -8.98
CA SER A 8 -21.54 -0.29 -10.22
C SER A 8 -20.51 0.86 -10.13
N PHE A 9 -20.41 1.52 -8.98
CA PHE A 9 -19.36 2.50 -8.71
C PHE A 9 -17.99 1.84 -8.69
N LEU A 10 -17.87 0.72 -7.97
CA LEU A 10 -16.62 -0.06 -7.91
C LEU A 10 -16.15 -0.48 -9.30
N ARG A 11 -17.03 -0.95 -10.18
CA ARG A 11 -16.65 -1.29 -11.57
C ARG A 11 -16.16 -0.08 -12.36
N THR A 12 -16.84 1.05 -12.23
CA THR A 12 -16.44 2.31 -12.90
C THR A 12 -15.05 2.74 -12.45
N ILE A 13 -14.82 2.74 -11.14
CA ILE A 13 -13.54 3.11 -10.55
C ILE A 13 -12.45 2.12 -10.94
N LEU A 14 -12.71 0.82 -10.90
CA LEU A 14 -11.73 -0.20 -11.32
C LEU A 14 -11.39 -0.10 -12.81
N ALA A 15 -12.33 0.32 -13.66
CA ALA A 15 -12.08 0.52 -15.09
C ALA A 15 -11.17 1.74 -15.36
N ASN A 16 -11.27 2.79 -14.54
CA ASN A 16 -10.37 3.94 -14.63
C ASN A 16 -10.02 4.50 -13.22
N PRO A 17 -9.08 3.88 -12.51
CA PRO A 17 -8.82 4.26 -11.12
C PRO A 17 -8.13 5.62 -10.96
N SER A 18 -7.60 6.19 -12.06
CA SER A 18 -7.05 7.54 -12.07
C SER A 18 -8.09 8.65 -12.16
N ASP A 19 -9.36 8.31 -12.46
CA ASP A 19 -10.47 9.25 -12.43
C ASP A 19 -10.91 9.49 -10.99
N LEU A 20 -10.28 10.48 -10.34
CA LEU A 20 -10.59 10.85 -8.96
C LEU A 20 -11.99 11.47 -8.82
N THR A 21 -12.62 11.93 -9.92
CA THR A 21 -13.99 12.42 -9.87
C THR A 21 -14.96 11.26 -9.59
N ALA A 22 -14.74 10.09 -10.19
CA ALA A 22 -15.54 8.90 -9.89
C ALA A 22 -15.46 8.48 -8.40
N TRP A 23 -14.31 8.71 -7.76
CA TRP A 23 -14.13 8.42 -6.33
C TRP A 23 -14.93 9.38 -5.46
N LEU A 24 -14.94 10.67 -5.79
CA LEU A 24 -15.70 11.67 -5.05
C LEU A 24 -17.22 11.48 -5.21
N VAL A 25 -17.68 11.13 -6.42
CA VAL A 25 -19.09 10.79 -6.64
C VAL A 25 -19.51 9.57 -5.80
N TYR A 26 -18.65 8.55 -5.73
CA TYR A 26 -18.92 7.39 -4.88
C TYR A 26 -18.88 7.76 -3.39
N ALA A 27 -17.99 8.67 -2.96
CA ALA A 27 -17.98 9.18 -1.59
C ALA A 27 -19.28 9.92 -1.22
N ASP A 28 -19.81 10.75 -2.12
CA ASP A 28 -21.09 11.43 -1.91
C ASP A 28 -22.24 10.41 -1.78
N TRP A 29 -22.27 9.38 -2.64
CA TRP A 29 -23.24 8.29 -2.53
C TRP A 29 -23.11 7.53 -1.20
N LEU A 30 -21.89 7.25 -0.73
CA LEU A 30 -21.65 6.56 0.54
C LEU A 30 -22.19 7.35 1.75
N ASP A 31 -22.03 8.67 1.76
CA ASP A 31 -22.62 9.52 2.81
C ASP A 31 -24.14 9.46 2.84
N GLU A 32 -24.77 9.50 1.66
CA GLU A 32 -26.24 9.39 1.52
C GLU A 32 -26.78 8.02 1.97
N HIS A 33 -25.91 7.01 2.06
CA HIS A 33 -26.25 5.63 2.42
C HIS A 33 -25.66 5.22 3.77
N ASP A 34 -25.45 6.15 4.70
CA ASP A 34 -24.98 5.89 6.07
C ASP A 34 -23.60 5.19 6.14
N ASN A 35 -22.71 5.44 5.17
CA ASN A 35 -21.32 4.94 5.16
C ASN A 35 -20.28 6.08 5.24
N PRO A 36 -20.33 6.95 6.26
CA PRO A 36 -19.51 8.16 6.31
C PRO A 36 -18.00 7.90 6.45
N LEU A 37 -17.60 6.80 7.10
CA LEU A 37 -16.18 6.45 7.25
C LEU A 37 -15.55 6.04 5.90
N HIS A 38 -16.29 5.31 5.07
CA HIS A 38 -15.85 4.96 3.72
C HIS A 38 -15.77 6.21 2.84
N ALA A 39 -16.76 7.11 2.94
CA ALA A 39 -16.78 8.37 2.23
C ALA A 39 -15.60 9.29 2.63
N GLU A 40 -15.33 9.40 3.93
CA GLU A 40 -14.20 10.15 4.48
C GLU A 40 -12.87 9.61 3.94
N PHE A 41 -12.69 8.28 3.96
CA PHE A 41 -11.48 7.63 3.44
C PHE A 41 -11.19 8.02 1.99
N LEU A 42 -12.19 7.94 1.11
CA LEU A 42 -12.02 8.29 -0.31
C LEU A 42 -11.62 9.75 -0.49
N ARG A 43 -12.25 10.67 0.24
CA ARG A 43 -11.92 12.10 0.15
C ARG A 43 -10.52 12.38 0.65
N LEU A 44 -10.09 11.71 1.73
CA LEU A 44 -8.73 11.84 2.25
C LEU A 44 -7.68 11.25 1.32
N GLU A 45 -7.95 10.12 0.65
CA GLU A 45 -7.03 9.57 -0.37
C GLU A 45 -6.89 10.50 -1.58
N VAL A 46 -8.00 11.09 -2.06
CA VAL A 46 -7.96 12.11 -3.12
C VAL A 46 -7.19 13.34 -2.66
N ARG A 47 -7.44 13.82 -1.42
CA ARG A 47 -6.75 14.97 -0.85
C ARG A 47 -5.25 14.71 -0.69
N ARG A 48 -4.87 13.54 -0.18
CA ARG A 48 -3.47 13.12 0.00
C ARG A 48 -2.69 13.23 -1.30
N GLY A 49 -3.28 12.77 -2.42
CA GLY A 49 -2.65 12.87 -3.76
C GLY A 49 -2.50 14.30 -4.31
N GLN A 50 -3.23 15.27 -3.76
CA GLN A 50 -3.12 16.70 -4.12
C GLN A 50 -2.10 17.44 -3.25
N LEU A 51 -1.79 16.92 -2.06
CA LEU A 51 -0.83 17.52 -1.14
C LEU A 51 0.60 17.21 -1.60
N ARG A 52 1.47 18.22 -1.54
CA ARG A 52 2.93 18.00 -1.65
C ARG A 52 3.43 17.57 -0.27
N ASN A 53 4.29 16.56 -0.20
CA ASN A 53 4.82 15.91 1.03
C ASN A 53 5.39 16.87 2.10
N ALA A 54 5.62 18.15 1.78
CA ALA A 54 6.13 19.18 2.68
C ALA A 54 5.05 20.01 3.42
N GLN A 55 3.75 19.75 3.20
CA GLN A 55 2.67 20.50 3.86
C GLN A 55 2.30 19.86 5.21
N PHE A 56 2.12 20.67 6.27
CA PHE A 56 1.66 20.18 7.59
C PHE A 56 0.35 19.38 7.50
N GLU A 57 -0.54 19.78 6.58
CA GLU A 57 -1.80 19.11 6.29
C GLU A 57 -1.61 17.64 5.84
N TRP A 58 -0.49 17.31 5.21
CA TRP A 58 -0.19 15.94 4.80
C TRP A 58 -0.12 15.00 6.00
N TYR A 59 0.53 15.44 7.09
CA TYR A 59 0.64 14.62 8.30
C TYR A 59 -0.70 14.40 8.98
N THR A 60 -1.59 15.40 8.98
CA THR A 60 -2.93 15.27 9.55
C THR A 60 -3.80 14.33 8.72
N VAL A 61 -3.73 14.42 7.39
CA VAL A 61 -4.45 13.53 6.48
C VAL A 61 -3.95 12.09 6.63
N GLU A 62 -2.63 11.89 6.66
CA GLU A 62 -2.04 10.54 6.80
C GLU A 62 -2.35 9.91 8.16
N ALA A 63 -2.36 10.70 9.23
CA ALA A 63 -2.76 10.21 10.55
C ALA A 63 -4.21 9.71 10.55
N ARG A 64 -5.14 10.47 9.95
CA ARG A 64 -6.54 10.08 9.87
C ARG A 64 -6.77 8.88 8.95
N LEU A 65 -6.07 8.81 7.82
CA LEU A 65 -6.10 7.64 6.94
C LEU A 65 -5.64 6.37 7.66
N ARG A 66 -4.60 6.46 8.51
CA ARG A 66 -4.14 5.31 9.32
C ARG A 66 -5.23 4.79 10.25
N GLU A 67 -5.98 5.68 10.90
CA GLU A 67 -7.11 5.28 11.76
C GLU A 67 -8.19 4.57 10.94
N LEU A 68 -8.56 5.12 9.79
CA LEU A 68 -9.58 4.54 8.92
C LEU A 68 -9.15 3.19 8.32
N ARG A 69 -7.88 3.02 7.92
CA ARG A 69 -7.34 1.73 7.44
C ARG A 69 -7.48 0.61 8.48
N ALA A 70 -7.37 0.95 9.76
CA ALA A 70 -7.51 -0.03 10.85
C ALA A 70 -8.97 -0.41 11.15
N GLU A 71 -9.93 0.42 10.74
CA GLU A 71 -11.36 0.23 11.03
C GLU A 71 -12.14 -0.39 9.85
N LEU A 72 -11.75 -0.08 8.62
CA LEU A 72 -12.45 -0.49 7.40
C LEU A 72 -12.04 -1.90 6.92
N ASP A 73 -12.86 -2.49 6.04
CA ASP A 73 -12.57 -3.79 5.43
C ASP A 73 -11.26 -3.73 4.60
N PRO A 74 -10.26 -4.60 4.86
CA PRO A 74 -8.97 -4.54 4.19
C PRO A 74 -9.04 -4.73 2.67
N ASN A 75 -9.97 -5.55 2.17
CA ASN A 75 -10.12 -5.75 0.73
C ASN A 75 -10.73 -4.53 0.06
N TRP A 76 -11.64 -3.84 0.74
CA TRP A 76 -12.18 -2.57 0.27
C TRP A 76 -11.09 -1.49 0.28
N VAL A 77 -10.29 -1.39 1.36
CA VAL A 77 -9.16 -0.46 1.44
C VAL A 77 -8.17 -0.68 0.30
N ALA A 78 -7.80 -1.92 -0.04
CA ALA A 78 -6.86 -2.21 -1.13
C ALA A 78 -7.31 -1.72 -2.52
N VAL A 79 -8.61 -1.54 -2.74
CA VAL A 79 -9.13 -0.97 -3.99
C VAL A 79 -8.79 0.51 -4.11
N PHE A 80 -8.81 1.22 -2.98
CA PHE A 80 -8.74 2.68 -2.90
C PHE A 80 -7.44 3.22 -2.30
N ASP A 81 -6.64 2.39 -1.65
CA ASP A 81 -5.31 2.80 -1.22
C ASP A 81 -4.42 3.02 -2.44
N ARG A 82 -3.61 4.09 -2.41
CA ARG A 82 -2.74 4.48 -3.53
C ARG A 82 -1.25 4.43 -3.13
N PRO A 83 -0.69 3.25 -2.82
CA PRO A 83 0.73 3.10 -2.55
C PRO A 83 1.56 3.16 -3.84
N GLU A 84 2.85 3.45 -3.66
CA GLU A 84 3.83 3.35 -4.74
C GLU A 84 4.17 1.89 -5.05
N ILE A 85 4.58 1.63 -6.30
CA ILE A 85 5.02 0.29 -6.74
C ILE A 85 6.51 0.10 -6.45
N GLU A 86 6.81 -0.84 -5.57
CA GLU A 86 8.14 -1.22 -5.12
C GLU A 86 8.63 -2.52 -5.79
N ASN A 87 9.90 -2.86 -5.55
CA ASN A 87 10.58 -4.04 -6.09
C ASN A 87 10.48 -4.23 -7.62
N CYS A 88 10.41 -3.12 -8.35
CA CYS A 88 10.41 -3.14 -9.80
C CYS A 88 11.83 -2.89 -10.32
N GLU A 89 12.47 -3.91 -10.90
CA GLU A 89 13.84 -3.87 -11.45
C GLU A 89 14.03 -2.87 -12.61
N ASN A 90 12.93 -2.32 -13.15
CA ASN A 90 12.94 -1.32 -14.23
C ASN A 90 13.33 0.09 -13.73
N LEU A 91 14.23 0.18 -12.74
CA LEU A 91 14.75 1.43 -12.15
C LEU A 91 15.37 2.37 -13.19
N PHE A 92 15.85 1.84 -14.32
CA PHE A 92 16.54 2.60 -15.36
C PHE A 92 15.62 3.10 -16.50
N LEU A 93 14.37 2.63 -16.56
CA LEU A 93 13.37 3.11 -17.51
C LEU A 93 12.19 3.62 -16.69
N PHE A 94 12.09 4.95 -16.55
CA PHE A 94 10.99 5.74 -15.98
C PHE A 94 9.57 5.42 -16.52
N ARG A 95 9.37 4.30 -17.22
CA ARG A 95 8.13 3.88 -17.86
C ARG A 95 7.19 3.13 -16.92
N CYS A 96 7.64 2.69 -15.74
CA CYS A 96 6.70 2.14 -14.75
C CYS A 96 5.84 3.30 -14.21
N PRO A 97 4.50 3.20 -14.25
CA PRO A 97 3.62 4.27 -13.75
C PRO A 97 3.78 4.51 -12.24
N LYS A 98 4.46 3.57 -11.53
CA LYS A 98 4.83 3.62 -10.11
C LYS A 98 3.69 3.87 -9.12
N GLN A 99 2.45 3.85 -9.59
CA GLN A 99 1.23 4.10 -8.82
C GLN A 99 0.29 2.92 -9.03
N TRP A 100 -0.12 2.28 -7.92
CA TRP A 100 -1.00 1.10 -7.93
C TRP A 100 -2.29 1.34 -8.72
N GLU A 101 -2.89 2.53 -8.59
CA GLU A 101 -4.15 2.85 -9.27
C GLU A 101 -4.01 2.89 -10.81
N LYS A 102 -2.81 3.14 -11.35
CA LYS A 102 -2.57 3.21 -12.80
C LYS A 102 -2.39 1.85 -13.48
N LEU A 103 -2.44 0.76 -12.71
CA LEU A 103 -2.27 -0.59 -13.22
C LEU A 103 -3.60 -1.21 -13.65
N LYS A 104 -3.55 -2.10 -14.64
CA LYS A 104 -4.75 -2.77 -15.16
C LYS A 104 -5.25 -3.81 -14.14
N PRO A 105 -6.53 -3.81 -13.75
CA PRO A 105 -7.06 -4.87 -12.91
C PRO A 105 -6.97 -6.23 -13.64
N VAL A 106 -6.80 -7.29 -12.86
CA VAL A 106 -6.97 -8.68 -13.32
C VAL A 106 -8.08 -9.35 -12.52
N ASP A 107 -8.23 -10.67 -12.60
CA ASP A 107 -9.32 -11.42 -11.99
C ASP A 107 -9.42 -11.28 -10.46
N THR A 108 -8.32 -10.89 -9.79
CA THR A 108 -8.25 -10.70 -8.33
C THR A 108 -8.02 -9.23 -7.94
N PRO A 109 -8.75 -8.67 -6.95
CA PRO A 109 -8.62 -7.26 -6.55
C PRO A 109 -7.22 -6.86 -6.02
N ALA A 110 -6.54 -7.79 -5.34
CA ALA A 110 -5.21 -7.59 -4.78
C ALA A 110 -4.07 -7.80 -5.79
N VAL A 111 -4.39 -8.03 -7.07
CA VAL A 111 -3.39 -8.16 -8.14
C VAL A 111 -3.74 -7.23 -9.28
N ARG A 112 -2.73 -6.56 -9.83
CA ARG A 112 -2.87 -5.75 -11.03
C ARG A 112 -1.73 -6.01 -11.99
N TYR A 113 -1.98 -5.82 -13.28
CA TYR A 113 -0.97 -5.98 -14.33
C TYR A 113 -0.38 -4.64 -14.75
N CYS A 114 0.96 -4.56 -14.74
CA CYS A 114 1.68 -3.41 -15.26
C CYS A 114 2.10 -3.66 -16.71
N SER A 115 1.51 -2.92 -17.66
CA SER A 115 1.88 -3.03 -19.09
C SER A 115 3.30 -2.55 -19.40
N SER A 116 3.90 -1.74 -18.53
CA SER A 116 5.24 -1.19 -18.74
C SER A 116 6.35 -2.16 -18.38
N CYS A 117 6.26 -2.83 -17.22
CA CYS A 117 7.23 -3.88 -16.84
C CYS A 117 6.77 -5.28 -17.27
N ARG A 118 5.53 -5.42 -17.76
CA ARG A 118 4.91 -6.68 -18.20
C ARG A 118 4.86 -7.76 -17.11
N LYS A 119 4.79 -7.35 -15.84
CA LYS A 119 4.69 -8.23 -14.66
C LYS A 119 3.38 -7.97 -13.90
N ASN A 120 2.92 -8.98 -13.17
CA ASN A 120 1.90 -8.79 -12.13
C ASN A 120 2.50 -8.03 -10.95
N VAL A 121 1.69 -7.16 -10.35
CA VAL A 121 1.97 -6.41 -9.13
C VAL A 121 0.97 -6.86 -8.08
N TYR A 122 1.48 -7.20 -6.89
CA TYR A 122 0.69 -7.74 -5.79
C TYR A 122 0.54 -6.68 -4.69
N PHE A 123 -0.69 -6.49 -4.21
CA PHE A 123 -0.96 -5.63 -3.06
C PHE A 123 -0.68 -6.42 -1.78
N CYS A 124 0.21 -5.92 -0.94
CA CYS A 124 0.62 -6.58 0.31
C CYS A 124 0.16 -5.75 1.51
N HIS A 125 -0.58 -6.39 2.41
CA HIS A 125 -1.07 -5.77 3.64
C HIS A 125 -0.05 -5.82 4.77
N THR A 126 1.02 -6.62 4.62
CA THR A 126 2.06 -6.78 5.64
C THR A 126 3.46 -6.82 5.02
N LEU A 127 4.47 -6.45 5.81
CA LEU A 127 5.87 -6.54 5.38
C LEU A 127 6.31 -7.99 5.08
N PRO A 128 5.97 -9.01 5.89
CA PRO A 128 6.33 -10.40 5.57
C PRO A 128 5.74 -10.89 4.23
N GLU A 129 4.50 -10.52 3.91
CA GLU A 129 3.88 -10.83 2.62
C GLU A 129 4.65 -10.17 1.47
N ALA A 130 5.00 -8.89 1.63
CA ALA A 130 5.78 -8.15 0.65
C ALA A 130 7.18 -8.75 0.43
N GLN A 131 7.81 -9.24 1.50
CA GLN A 131 9.12 -9.90 1.44
C GLN A 131 9.06 -11.22 0.68
N GLU A 132 8.03 -12.04 0.90
CA GLU A 132 7.88 -13.30 0.15
C GLU A 132 7.62 -13.03 -1.33
N HIS A 133 6.76 -12.06 -1.66
CA HIS A 133 6.59 -11.64 -3.05
C HIS A 133 7.89 -11.10 -3.65
N ALA A 134 8.66 -10.32 -2.88
CA ALA A 134 9.93 -9.78 -3.35
C ALA A 134 10.97 -10.87 -3.65
N ARG A 135 11.02 -11.93 -2.83
CA ARG A 135 11.88 -13.11 -3.03
C ARG A 135 11.56 -13.86 -4.32
N LEU A 136 10.31 -13.80 -4.76
CA LEU A 136 9.83 -14.36 -6.03
C LEU A 136 9.99 -13.39 -7.22
N GLU A 137 10.74 -12.29 -7.04
CA GLU A 137 10.95 -11.23 -8.04
C GLU A 137 9.66 -10.55 -8.51
N HIS A 138 8.59 -10.65 -7.71
CA HIS A 138 7.34 -9.98 -7.97
C HIS A 138 7.45 -8.49 -7.63
N CYS A 139 6.77 -7.66 -8.41
CA CYS A 139 6.53 -6.26 -8.06
C CYS A 139 5.46 -6.22 -6.97
N VAL A 140 5.62 -5.32 -5.99
CA VAL A 140 4.69 -5.22 -4.85
C VAL A 140 4.21 -3.79 -4.66
N ALA A 141 2.99 -3.65 -4.17
CA ALA A 141 2.41 -2.40 -3.71
C ALA A 141 2.04 -2.63 -2.24
N ILE A 142 2.70 -1.93 -1.32
CA ILE A 142 2.61 -2.24 0.10
C ILE A 142 1.72 -1.20 0.76
N GLN A 143 0.74 -1.66 1.56
CA GLN A 143 -0.21 -0.77 2.24
C GLN A 143 0.54 0.30 3.05
N LEU A 144 0.07 1.55 2.96
CA LEU A 144 0.84 2.73 3.41
C LEU A 144 1.05 2.83 4.93
N ASP A 145 0.24 2.14 5.72
CA ASP A 145 0.33 2.10 7.19
C ASP A 145 1.27 1.01 7.73
N VAL A 146 1.76 0.11 6.87
CA VAL A 146 2.76 -0.89 7.25
C VAL A 146 4.05 -0.16 7.63
N PRO A 147 4.63 -0.39 8.83
CA PRO A 147 5.93 0.20 9.19
C PRO A 147 7.05 -0.30 8.28
N ARG A 148 7.88 0.62 7.76
CA ARG A 148 8.93 0.31 6.78
C ARG A 148 10.30 0.92 7.12
N TYR A 149 11.35 0.21 6.75
CA TYR A 149 12.74 0.62 6.85
C TYR A 149 13.51 0.41 5.53
N PRO A 150 14.60 1.16 5.30
CA PRO A 150 15.45 0.94 4.14
C PRO A 150 15.98 -0.49 4.11
N GLY A 151 15.85 -1.16 2.96
CA GLY A 151 16.33 -2.53 2.78
C GLY A 151 15.31 -3.62 3.13
N ASP A 152 14.10 -3.26 3.55
CA ASP A 152 13.01 -4.20 3.89
C ASP A 152 12.73 -5.29 2.85
N LEU A 153 12.93 -4.99 1.56
CA LEU A 153 12.70 -5.91 0.44
C LEU A 153 14.00 -6.49 -0.14
N ALA A 154 15.15 -6.20 0.48
CA ALA A 154 16.43 -6.72 0.00
C ALA A 154 16.50 -8.25 0.22
N PRO A 155 17.19 -8.99 -0.66
CA PRO A 155 17.47 -10.40 -0.43
C PRO A 155 18.18 -10.57 0.93
N GLY A 156 17.60 -11.38 1.82
CA GLY A 156 18.15 -11.62 3.16
C GLY A 156 17.65 -10.69 4.27
N ALA A 157 16.63 -9.84 4.05
CA ALA A 157 16.04 -8.98 5.09
C ALA A 157 15.41 -9.75 6.28
N GLN A 158 15.25 -11.07 6.18
CA GLN A 158 14.87 -11.97 7.27
C GLN A 158 15.95 -12.99 7.65
N GLU A 159 17.19 -12.89 7.14
CA GLU A 159 18.25 -13.76 7.62
C GLU A 159 18.64 -13.32 9.04
N GLU A 160 18.12 -14.06 10.04
CA GLU A 160 18.65 -14.01 11.40
C GLU A 160 20.18 -14.04 11.34
N PRO A 161 20.91 -13.16 12.05
CA PRO A 161 22.36 -13.22 12.04
C PRO A 161 22.81 -14.53 12.68
N VAL A 162 23.15 -15.53 11.86
CA VAL A 162 23.77 -16.77 12.33
C VAL A 162 25.18 -16.42 12.79
N LEU A 163 25.34 -16.14 14.08
CA LEU A 163 26.64 -15.91 14.68
C LEU A 163 27.30 -17.27 14.94
N ILE A 164 28.13 -17.74 14.00
CA ILE A 164 28.92 -18.96 14.19
C ILE A 164 30.06 -18.64 15.18
N ARG A 165 29.92 -19.08 16.44
CA ARG A 165 31.03 -19.20 17.38
C ARG A 165 31.11 -20.64 17.89
N MET A 166 32.20 -21.32 17.54
CA MET A 166 32.67 -22.62 18.06
C MET A 166 31.57 -23.53 18.66
N GLY A 167 30.72 -24.10 17.80
CA GLY A 167 30.06 -25.38 18.03
C GLY A 167 28.91 -25.46 19.05
N ILE A 168 28.37 -24.35 19.57
CA ILE A 168 27.23 -24.41 20.52
C ILE A 168 26.10 -23.49 20.05
N MET A 169 24.94 -24.08 19.75
CA MET A 169 23.69 -23.35 19.49
C MET A 169 23.09 -22.90 20.82
N ILE A 170 23.21 -21.61 21.16
CA ILE A 170 22.51 -21.02 22.31
C ILE A 170 21.49 -20.04 21.78
N ARG A 171 20.20 -20.30 22.06
CA ARG A 171 19.10 -19.35 21.86
C ARG A 171 19.07 -18.40 23.06
N THR A 172 19.49 -17.17 22.88
CA THR A 172 19.17 -16.10 23.84
C THR A 172 17.91 -15.38 23.37
N PRO A 173 16.88 -15.20 24.23
CA PRO A 173 15.78 -14.30 23.91
C PRO A 173 16.33 -12.87 23.76
N GLU A 174 16.01 -12.24 22.63
CA GLU A 174 16.56 -10.95 22.23
C GLU A 174 15.94 -9.79 23.05
N PRO A 175 16.72 -8.79 23.50
CA PRO A 175 16.17 -7.57 24.07
C PRO A 175 15.45 -6.76 22.98
N GLU A 176 14.31 -6.16 23.35
CA GLU A 176 13.49 -5.34 22.45
C GLU A 176 14.34 -4.34 21.63
N PRO A 177 14.18 -4.28 20.30
CA PRO A 177 14.97 -3.39 19.47
C PRO A 177 14.66 -1.94 19.85
N ALA A 178 15.70 -1.21 20.27
CA ALA A 178 15.60 0.22 20.57
C ALA A 178 14.93 0.96 19.40
N PRO A 179 14.04 1.94 19.67
CA PRO A 179 13.23 2.59 18.65
C PRO A 179 14.13 3.27 17.60
N ARG A 180 14.21 2.66 16.40
CA ARG A 180 15.00 3.19 15.29
C ARG A 180 14.18 4.24 14.55
N ARG A 181 14.76 5.43 14.43
CA ARG A 181 14.08 6.63 13.91
C ARG A 181 13.63 6.40 12.47
N PRO A 182 12.42 6.86 12.11
CA PRO A 182 11.93 6.74 10.75
C PRO A 182 12.75 7.54 9.73
N TRP A 183 12.77 7.07 8.48
CA TRP A 183 13.61 7.59 7.40
C TRP A 183 13.32 9.05 7.01
N TRP A 184 12.15 9.60 7.36
CA TRP A 184 11.78 11.01 7.11
C TRP A 184 12.44 12.03 8.05
N LYS A 185 13.36 11.62 8.93
CA LYS A 185 14.11 12.52 9.83
C LYS A 185 15.43 13.07 9.28
N PHE A 186 15.74 12.86 8.00
CA PHE A 186 17.03 13.28 7.41
C PHE A 186 16.92 14.08 6.09
N TRP A 187 15.74 14.58 5.72
CA TRP A 187 15.55 15.49 4.60
C TRP A 187 14.50 16.55 4.91
#